data_AF-A0A8X8XU98-F1
#
_entry.id   AF-A0A8X8XU98-F1
#
_cell.length_a   1.000
_cell.length_b   1.000
_cell.length_c   1.000
_cell.angle_alpha   90.00
_cell.angle_beta   90.00
_cell.angle_gamma   90.00
#
_symmetry.space_group_name_H-M   'P 1'
#
loop_
_entity.id
_entity.type
_entity.pdbx_description
1 polymer ?
#
loop_
_entity_poly.entity_id
_entity_poly.type
_entity_poly.pdbx_seq_one_letter_code
_entity_poly.pdbx_strand_id
1 'polypeptide(L)'
;MQAQLQTEDAHPDGAVCTFGFFTILSSREAKAVRFTAAAAKSKMVEKGSKVRKEEVVSREYTINLHKRLHGCTFKKKAPNAIKEIRKFAQKAMGTTDVRVDVKLNKHIWSRGIRSVPRRIRVRIARKRNDDEDAKEELYSLVTVAAKSKMVEKGSKVRKEEVVSREYTINLHKRLHGCTFKKKAPNAIKEIRKFAQKAMGTTDVRVDVKLNKHIWSRGIRSVPRRIRVRIARKRNDDEDAKEELYSLVTVAEIPEGGLKGLGTSVIEEEE
;
A
#
# COMPACT_ATOMS: atom_id res chain seq x y z
N MET A 1 -0.07 54.12 -41.61
CA MET A 1 -0.35 52.90 -40.83
C MET A 1 -0.19 51.71 -41.75
N GLN A 2 0.45 50.65 -41.26
CA GLN A 2 0.67 49.32 -41.87
C GLN A 2 1.59 49.23 -43.11
N ALA A 3 2.63 48.40 -42.99
CA ALA A 3 3.12 47.41 -43.96
C ALA A 3 4.33 46.70 -43.31
N GLN A 4 4.22 45.44 -42.92
CA GLN A 4 4.57 44.24 -43.71
C GLN A 4 6.04 44.18 -44.14
N LEU A 5 6.73 43.09 -43.81
CA LEU A 5 7.12 42.06 -44.79
C LEU A 5 7.89 40.89 -44.16
N GLN A 6 7.59 39.69 -44.66
CA GLN A 6 8.24 38.40 -44.47
C GLN A 6 9.31 38.17 -45.56
N THR A 7 10.19 37.20 -45.29
CA THR A 7 10.86 36.24 -46.21
C THR A 7 11.80 36.74 -47.30
N GLU A 8 13.00 36.15 -47.35
CA GLU A 8 13.74 35.91 -48.60
C GLU A 8 14.36 34.50 -48.61
N ASP A 9 14.08 33.79 -49.72
CA ASP A 9 14.70 32.57 -50.23
C ASP A 9 15.93 32.92 -51.11
N ALA A 10 16.85 31.96 -51.32
CA ALA A 10 17.20 31.44 -52.66
C ALA A 10 18.52 30.62 -52.70
N HIS A 11 18.46 29.52 -53.46
CA HIS A 11 19.54 28.66 -54.00
C HIS A 11 19.99 29.18 -55.39
N PRO A 12 21.15 28.76 -55.98
CA PRO A 12 21.16 27.55 -56.86
C PRO A 12 22.51 26.78 -57.07
N ASP A 13 22.36 25.53 -57.57
CA ASP A 13 23.12 24.69 -58.55
C ASP A 13 24.62 24.35 -58.36
N GLY A 14 25.19 23.17 -58.68
CA GLY A 14 24.72 21.88 -59.23
C GLY A 14 25.90 21.02 -59.78
N ALA A 15 25.86 19.67 -59.59
CA ALA A 15 26.46 18.56 -60.39
C ALA A 15 28.01 18.41 -60.56
N VAL A 16 28.72 17.25 -60.65
CA VAL A 16 28.46 15.79 -60.73
C VAL A 16 29.76 14.96 -60.57
N CYS A 17 29.69 13.84 -59.83
CA CYS A 17 30.08 12.45 -60.14
C CYS A 17 31.55 12.02 -60.53
N THR A 18 32.16 11.07 -59.79
CA THR A 18 32.47 9.66 -60.21
C THR A 18 33.50 8.91 -59.32
N PHE A 19 33.19 7.63 -59.06
CA PHE A 19 34.06 6.44 -58.90
C PHE A 19 35.07 6.28 -57.72
N GLY A 20 34.73 5.40 -56.78
CA GLY A 20 35.13 3.99 -56.89
C GLY A 20 36.51 3.53 -56.38
N PHE A 21 36.47 2.83 -55.24
CA PHE A 21 37.21 1.58 -54.93
C PHE A 21 38.70 1.59 -54.53
N PHE A 22 38.96 0.64 -53.64
CA PHE A 22 40.19 -0.15 -53.42
C PHE A 22 41.01 0.09 -52.15
N THR A 23 41.15 -1.05 -51.47
CA THR A 23 41.76 -1.43 -50.21
C THR A 23 43.31 -1.43 -50.23
N ILE A 24 43.92 -1.64 -49.04
CA ILE A 24 45.12 -2.49 -48.76
C ILE A 24 46.32 -1.81 -48.03
N LEU A 25 46.60 -2.39 -46.86
CA LEU A 25 47.88 -2.68 -46.16
C LEU A 25 48.85 -1.60 -45.61
N SER A 26 49.25 -1.92 -44.37
CA SER A 26 50.64 -2.16 -43.92
C SER A 26 51.54 -0.97 -43.56
N SER A 27 51.72 -0.84 -42.24
CA SER A 27 53.02 -0.97 -41.55
C SER A 27 54.23 -0.25 -42.14
N ARG A 28 54.73 0.78 -41.44
CA ARG A 28 56.14 0.85 -40.99
C ARG A 28 56.41 2.06 -40.09
N GLU A 29 57.29 1.80 -39.14
CA GLU A 29 57.78 2.61 -38.03
C GLU A 29 58.63 3.81 -38.46
N ALA A 30 58.79 4.83 -37.59
CA ALA A 30 60.03 5.06 -36.83
C ALA A 30 60.04 6.39 -36.01
N LYS A 31 60.31 6.25 -34.69
CA LYS A 31 61.29 6.95 -33.80
C LYS A 31 61.53 8.47 -34.02
N ALA A 32 61.61 9.35 -33.01
CA ALA A 32 62.50 9.32 -31.84
C ALA A 32 62.20 10.51 -30.88
N VAL A 33 62.02 10.33 -29.56
CA VAL A 33 62.97 10.40 -28.40
C VAL A 33 63.20 11.81 -27.77
N ARG A 34 63.01 11.84 -26.44
CA ARG A 34 63.65 12.64 -25.34
C ARG A 34 62.73 13.66 -24.65
N PHE A 35 62.14 13.32 -23.49
CA PHE A 35 62.66 13.46 -22.11
C PHE A 35 63.13 14.88 -21.75
N THR A 36 62.32 15.60 -20.96
CA THR A 36 62.77 16.34 -19.77
C THR A 36 61.67 16.34 -18.70
N ALA A 37 62.08 16.10 -17.47
CA ALA A 37 61.23 15.97 -16.29
C ALA A 37 60.91 17.34 -15.67
N ALA A 38 59.70 17.50 -15.13
CA ALA A 38 59.36 18.62 -14.26
C ALA A 38 58.49 18.14 -13.07
N ALA A 39 59.16 17.98 -11.93
CA ALA A 39 58.71 18.14 -10.55
C ALA A 39 57.25 17.81 -10.17
N ALA A 40 57.05 16.62 -9.60
CA ALA A 40 55.90 16.30 -8.76
C ALA A 40 56.04 16.97 -7.39
N LYS A 41 55.10 17.87 -7.04
CA LYS A 41 54.85 18.26 -5.65
C LYS A 41 53.85 17.28 -5.04
N SER A 42 54.36 16.38 -4.20
CA SER A 42 53.58 15.58 -3.26
C SER A 42 52.95 16.50 -2.21
N LYS A 43 51.62 16.64 -2.22
CA LYS A 43 50.86 16.99 -1.02
C LYS A 43 50.39 15.69 -0.38
N MET A 44 51.06 15.29 0.70
CA MET A 44 50.50 14.37 1.67
C MET A 44 49.24 15.02 2.24
N VAL A 45 48.08 14.49 1.86
CA VAL A 45 46.84 14.64 2.62
C VAL A 45 46.78 13.42 3.51
N GLU A 46 46.98 13.62 4.81
CA GLU A 46 46.64 12.62 5.82
C GLU A 46 45.18 12.21 5.62
N LYS A 47 44.98 10.99 5.13
CA LYS A 47 43.65 10.38 5.16
C LYS A 47 43.36 10.03 6.62
N GLY A 48 42.60 10.92 7.25
CA GLY A 48 41.99 10.69 8.55
C GLY A 48 41.46 9.27 8.66
N SER A 49 41.72 8.69 9.83
CA SER A 49 41.34 7.36 10.27
C SER A 49 39.95 6.94 9.75
N LYS A 50 39.95 6.00 8.81
CA LYS A 50 38.73 5.35 8.34
C LYS A 50 38.19 4.53 9.51
N VAL A 51 37.16 5.04 10.17
CA VAL A 51 36.41 4.35 11.24
C VAL A 51 36.22 2.89 10.84
N ARG A 52 36.75 1.97 11.65
CA ARG A 52 36.59 0.52 11.44
C ARG A 52 35.10 0.23 11.34
N LYS A 53 34.63 -0.20 10.16
CA LYS A 53 33.24 -0.61 10.00
C LYS A 53 33.08 -1.88 10.82
N GLU A 54 32.28 -1.82 11.88
CA GLU A 54 31.90 -3.00 12.66
C GLU A 54 31.48 -4.15 11.72
N GLU A 55 31.97 -5.36 12.03
CA GLU A 55 31.87 -6.53 11.15
C GLU A 55 30.42 -7.03 11.04
N VAL A 56 29.66 -6.95 12.13
CA VAL A 56 28.25 -7.37 12.20
C VAL A 56 27.38 -6.17 12.51
N VAL A 57 26.72 -5.63 11.48
CA VAL A 57 25.83 -4.47 11.61
C VAL A 57 24.44 -4.88 11.20
N SER A 58 23.47 -4.75 12.10
CA SER A 58 22.05 -4.86 11.77
C SER A 58 21.39 -3.49 11.89
N ARG A 59 20.74 -3.04 10.82
CA ARG A 59 20.04 -1.75 10.77
C ARG A 59 18.65 -1.90 10.19
N GLU A 60 17.69 -1.19 10.77
CA GLU A 60 16.35 -1.06 10.21
C GLU A 60 16.26 0.19 9.34
N TYR A 61 15.77 0.01 8.13
CA TYR A 61 15.55 1.09 7.18
C TYR A 61 14.10 1.11 6.71
N THR A 62 13.58 2.32 6.48
CA THR A 62 12.32 2.50 5.76
C THR A 62 12.62 2.91 4.33
N ILE A 63 12.34 2.03 3.37
CA ILE A 63 12.56 2.25 1.96
C ILE A 63 11.29 2.81 1.31
N ASN A 64 11.39 4.01 0.75
CA ASN A 64 10.32 4.63 -0.03
C ASN A 64 10.36 4.15 -1.48
N LEU A 65 9.69 3.04 -1.78
CA LEU A 65 9.64 2.46 -3.12
C LEU A 65 8.89 3.33 -4.13
N HIS A 66 7.91 4.13 -3.69
CA HIS A 66 7.19 5.04 -4.59
C HIS A 66 8.11 6.02 -5.33
N LYS A 67 9.07 6.63 -4.63
CA LYS A 67 10.03 7.58 -5.23
C LYS A 67 11.04 6.88 -6.12
N ARG A 68 11.50 5.69 -5.72
CA ARG A 68 12.49 4.89 -6.47
C ARG A 68 11.93 4.26 -7.75
N LEU A 69 10.63 3.98 -7.76
CA LEU A 69 9.92 3.37 -8.89
C LEU A 69 9.18 4.41 -9.73
N HIS A 70 9.51 5.69 -9.59
CA HIS A 70 8.93 6.73 -10.42
C HIS A 70 9.43 6.60 -11.86
N GLY A 71 8.54 6.67 -12.85
CA GLY A 71 8.90 6.51 -14.27
C GLY A 71 9.11 5.06 -14.76
N CYS A 72 8.94 4.04 -13.90
CA CYS A 72 9.02 2.64 -14.35
C CYS A 72 7.72 2.18 -15.03
N THR A 73 7.84 1.27 -16.01
CA THR A 73 6.67 0.63 -16.63
C THR A 73 5.98 -0.32 -15.66
N PHE A 74 4.65 -0.39 -15.73
CA PHE A 74 3.84 -1.19 -14.78
C PHE A 74 4.21 -2.68 -14.77
N LYS A 75 4.65 -3.23 -15.90
CA LYS A 75 5.08 -4.64 -16.02
C LYS A 75 6.44 -4.91 -15.38
N LYS A 76 7.26 -3.90 -15.12
CA LYS A 76 8.60 -4.05 -14.53
C LYS A 76 8.67 -3.53 -13.09
N LYS A 77 7.54 -3.15 -12.50
CA LYS A 77 7.50 -2.45 -11.21
C LYS A 77 7.95 -3.31 -10.03
N ALA A 78 7.39 -4.51 -9.86
CA ALA A 78 7.86 -5.44 -8.82
C ALA A 78 9.30 -5.93 -9.02
N PRO A 79 9.73 -6.34 -10.24
CA PRO A 79 11.14 -6.65 -10.50
C PRO A 79 12.09 -5.48 -10.21
N ASN A 80 11.76 -4.25 -10.62
CA ASN A 80 12.57 -3.08 -10.30
C ASN A 80 12.58 -2.74 -8.81
N ALA A 81 11.50 -3.03 -8.08
CA ALA A 81 11.47 -2.83 -6.63
C ALA A 81 12.55 -3.66 -5.94
N ILE A 82 12.74 -4.92 -6.37
CA ILE A 82 13.77 -5.80 -5.84
C ILE A 82 15.17 -5.28 -6.19
N LYS A 83 15.39 -4.83 -7.44
CA LYS A 83 16.66 -4.22 -7.85
C LYS A 83 17.00 -2.98 -7.04
N GLU A 84 16.03 -2.11 -6.79
CA GLU A 84 16.20 -0.91 -5.98
C GLU A 84 16.47 -1.22 -4.50
N ILE A 85 15.86 -2.28 -3.95
CA ILE A 85 16.17 -2.76 -2.60
C ILE A 85 17.61 -3.29 -2.53
N ARG A 86 18.06 -4.06 -3.53
CA ARG A 86 19.45 -4.53 -3.61
C ARG A 86 20.43 -3.37 -3.69
N LYS A 87 20.19 -2.42 -4.59
CA LYS A 87 21.03 -1.20 -4.74
C LYS A 87 21.07 -0.37 -3.46
N PHE A 88 19.95 -0.27 -2.74
CA PHE A 88 19.91 0.40 -1.45
C PHE A 88 20.74 -0.32 -0.39
N ALA A 89 20.64 -1.65 -0.32
CA ALA A 89 21.43 -2.47 0.62
C ALA A 89 22.93 -2.40 0.33
N GLN A 90 23.34 -2.48 -0.95
CA GLN A 90 24.74 -2.30 -1.37
C GLN A 90 25.27 -0.93 -0.92
N LYS A 91 24.49 0.14 -1.07
CA LYS A 91 24.91 1.48 -0.65
C LYS A 91 24.96 1.64 0.88
N ALA A 92 24.00 1.07 1.60
CA ALA A 92 23.89 1.20 3.05
C ALA A 92 24.93 0.35 3.81
N MET A 93 25.19 -0.86 3.31
CA MET A 93 26.10 -1.82 3.93
C MET A 93 27.46 -1.86 3.25
N GLY A 94 27.62 -1.39 2.02
CA GLY A 94 28.91 -1.43 1.32
C GLY A 94 29.43 -2.84 1.04
N THR A 95 28.53 -3.83 0.88
CA THR A 95 28.85 -5.18 0.38
C THR A 95 28.37 -5.28 -1.07
N THR A 96 29.00 -6.12 -1.90
CA THR A 96 28.50 -6.31 -3.28
C THR A 96 27.44 -7.41 -3.32
N ASP A 97 27.59 -8.47 -2.52
CA ASP A 97 26.57 -9.53 -2.39
C ASP A 97 25.41 -9.10 -1.47
N VAL A 98 24.18 -9.22 -2.01
CA VAL A 98 22.92 -8.91 -1.32
C VAL A 98 21.91 -10.02 -1.57
N ARG A 99 21.56 -10.72 -0.50
CA ARG A 99 20.57 -11.79 -0.49
C ARG A 99 19.24 -11.25 0.05
N VAL A 100 18.17 -11.46 -0.71
CA VAL A 100 16.81 -10.99 -0.38
C VAL A 100 16.00 -12.16 0.15
N ASP A 101 15.41 -12.03 1.34
CA ASP A 101 14.59 -13.07 1.91
C ASP A 101 13.37 -13.42 1.06
N VAL A 102 12.98 -14.70 1.12
CA VAL A 102 11.74 -15.21 0.51
C VAL A 102 10.51 -14.48 1.04
N LYS A 103 10.46 -14.16 2.34
CA LYS A 103 9.34 -13.42 2.96
C LYS A 103 9.21 -12.00 2.39
N LEU A 104 10.34 -11.31 2.20
CA LEU A 104 10.36 -9.98 1.60
C LEU A 104 9.94 -10.03 0.14
N ASN A 105 10.42 -11.04 -0.60
CA ASN A 105 10.02 -11.27 -1.98
C ASN A 105 8.49 -11.49 -2.06
N LYS A 106 7.94 -12.44 -1.29
CA LYS A 106 6.49 -12.68 -1.22
C LYS A 106 5.70 -11.40 -0.88
N HIS A 107 6.18 -10.57 0.05
CA HIS A 107 5.50 -9.32 0.41
C HIS A 107 5.43 -8.32 -0.75
N ILE A 108 6.52 -8.16 -1.50
CA ILE A 108 6.58 -7.28 -2.67
C ILE A 108 5.62 -7.75 -3.77
N TRP A 109 5.51 -9.06 -3.97
CA TRP A 109 4.66 -9.68 -4.99
C TRP A 109 3.21 -9.92 -4.56
N SER A 110 2.86 -9.74 -3.28
CA SER A 110 1.55 -10.09 -2.71
C SER A 110 0.33 -9.45 -3.39
N ARG A 111 0.48 -8.27 -3.98
CA ARG A 111 -0.59 -7.54 -4.69
C ARG A 111 -0.43 -7.57 -6.21
N GLY A 112 0.45 -8.45 -6.72
CA GLY A 112 0.78 -8.58 -8.13
C GLY A 112 1.78 -7.54 -8.65
N ILE A 113 2.18 -7.71 -9.92
CA ILE A 113 3.31 -7.03 -10.54
C ILE A 113 3.20 -5.50 -10.59
N ARG A 114 1.98 -4.98 -10.71
CA ARG A 114 1.69 -3.54 -10.84
C ARG A 114 1.63 -2.82 -9.49
N SER A 115 1.33 -3.54 -8.41
CA SER A 115 0.94 -2.95 -7.12
C SER A 115 1.96 -3.23 -6.02
N VAL A 116 3.15 -2.65 -6.17
CA VAL A 116 4.20 -2.74 -5.15
C VAL A 116 3.83 -1.88 -3.93
N PRO A 117 4.14 -2.30 -2.69
CA PRO A 117 3.97 -1.46 -1.51
C PRO A 117 4.71 -0.11 -1.65
N ARG A 118 4.04 1.00 -1.30
CA ARG A 118 4.62 2.35 -1.46
C ARG A 118 5.86 2.59 -0.57
N ARG A 119 5.84 2.06 0.65
CA ARG A 119 6.91 2.13 1.65
C ARG A 119 7.06 0.75 2.29
N ILE A 120 8.29 0.29 2.46
CA ILE A 120 8.60 -0.98 3.12
C ILE A 120 9.62 -0.73 4.21
N ARG A 121 9.38 -1.27 5.40
CA ARG A 121 10.37 -1.34 6.48
C ARG A 121 11.15 -2.65 6.33
N VAL A 122 12.46 -2.54 6.27
CA VAL A 122 13.37 -3.63 5.97
C VAL A 122 14.48 -3.62 7.00
N ARG A 123 14.81 -4.80 7.53
CA ARG A 123 15.99 -5.00 8.37
C ARG A 123 17.09 -5.59 7.50
N ILE A 124 18.22 -4.89 7.41
CA ILE A 124 19.40 -5.33 6.67
C ILE A 124 20.47 -5.70 7.68
N ALA A 125 20.99 -6.92 7.59
CA ALA A 125 22.06 -7.41 8.44
C ALA A 125 23.27 -7.76 7.56
N ARG A 126 24.46 -7.29 7.94
CA ARG A 126 25.71 -7.81 7.37
C ARG A 126 26.08 -9.08 8.14
N LYS A 127 26.27 -10.19 7.44
CA LYS A 127 26.67 -11.49 7.98
C LYS A 127 27.96 -11.94 7.32
N ARG A 128 28.77 -12.71 8.06
CA ARG A 128 29.93 -13.41 7.50
C ARG A 128 29.45 -14.57 6.63
N ASN A 129 30.12 -14.78 5.50
CA ASN A 129 29.88 -15.94 4.67
C ASN A 129 30.71 -17.11 5.20
N ASP A 130 30.08 -18.27 5.31
CA ASP A 130 30.70 -19.47 5.86
C ASP A 130 31.27 -20.38 4.74
N ASP A 131 31.04 -20.03 3.47
CA ASP A 131 31.55 -20.80 2.32
C ASP A 131 32.97 -20.34 1.95
N GLU A 132 33.93 -21.28 1.97
CA GLU A 132 35.35 -21.04 1.66
C GLU A 132 35.59 -20.59 0.20
N ASP A 133 34.69 -20.92 -0.72
CA ASP A 133 34.78 -20.58 -2.16
C ASP A 133 34.20 -19.18 -2.51
N ALA A 134 33.71 -18.42 -1.53
CA ALA A 134 33.08 -17.14 -1.80
C ALA A 134 34.09 -16.02 -2.03
N LYS A 135 33.85 -15.23 -3.08
CA LYS A 135 34.69 -14.06 -3.43
C LYS A 135 34.68 -12.95 -2.37
N GLU A 136 33.65 -12.90 -1.53
CA GLU A 136 33.53 -11.91 -0.44
C GLU A 136 33.20 -12.62 0.87
N GLU A 137 33.90 -12.24 1.94
CA GLU A 137 33.70 -12.76 3.29
C GLU A 137 32.38 -12.29 3.93
N LEU A 138 31.70 -11.29 3.37
CA LEU A 138 30.55 -10.63 3.98
C LEU A 138 29.41 -10.45 2.98
N TYR A 139 28.23 -10.99 3.29
CA TYR A 139 27.01 -10.72 2.53
C TYR A 139 26.01 -9.92 3.36
N SER A 140 25.10 -9.23 2.67
CA SER A 140 23.97 -8.57 3.34
C SER A 140 22.68 -9.37 3.16
N LEU A 141 22.03 -9.70 4.28
CA LEU A 141 20.72 -10.36 4.30
C LEU A 141 19.63 -9.31 4.54
N VAL A 142 18.66 -9.29 3.63
CA VAL A 142 17.57 -8.31 3.62
C VAL A 142 16.26 -8.98 3.99
N THR A 143 15.75 -8.66 5.18
CA THR A 143 14.55 -9.26 5.78
C THR A 143 13.44 -8.22 5.96
N VAL A 144 12.17 -8.62 5.93
CA VAL A 144 11.06 -7.69 6.27
C VAL A 144 11.19 -7.34 7.75
N ALA A 145 11.28 -6.06 8.10
CA ALA A 145 11.16 -5.65 9.49
C ALA A 145 9.74 -6.00 9.95
N ALA A 146 9.62 -6.89 10.94
CA ALA A 146 8.33 -7.34 11.43
C ALA A 146 7.46 -6.11 11.72
N LYS A 147 6.36 -5.96 10.97
CA LYS A 147 5.26 -5.13 11.49
C LYS A 147 4.88 -5.81 12.79
N SER A 148 4.89 -5.06 13.89
CA SER A 148 4.29 -5.49 15.15
C SER A 148 3.06 -6.30 14.81
N LYS A 149 3.09 -7.60 15.16
CA LYS A 149 1.99 -8.51 14.87
C LYS A 149 0.73 -7.76 15.29
N MET A 150 -0.21 -7.58 14.36
CA MET A 150 -1.56 -7.26 14.79
C MET A 150 -1.90 -8.36 15.78
N VAL A 151 -2.02 -7.99 17.05
CA VAL A 151 -2.55 -8.85 18.10
C VAL A 151 -3.79 -9.49 17.48
N GLU A 152 -3.73 -10.80 17.23
CA GLU A 152 -4.95 -11.56 16.98
C GLU A 152 -5.84 -11.21 18.16
N LYS A 153 -6.93 -10.49 17.89
CA LYS A 153 -7.89 -10.15 18.92
C LYS A 153 -8.25 -11.45 19.58
N GLY A 154 -7.74 -11.64 20.80
CA GLY A 154 -7.98 -12.82 21.61
C GLY A 154 -9.47 -13.15 21.56
N SER A 155 -9.75 -14.44 21.43
CA SER A 155 -11.02 -15.08 21.74
C SER A 155 -12.03 -14.09 22.31
N LYS A 156 -12.81 -13.49 21.40
CA LYS A 156 -13.82 -12.50 21.76
C LYS A 156 -14.69 -13.18 22.81
N VAL A 157 -14.64 -12.70 24.06
CA VAL A 157 -15.46 -13.18 25.18
C VAL A 157 -16.83 -13.53 24.63
N ARG A 158 -17.23 -14.81 24.78
CA ARG A 158 -18.47 -15.32 24.24
C ARG A 158 -19.58 -14.43 24.78
N LYS A 159 -20.22 -13.70 23.89
CA LYS A 159 -21.33 -12.84 24.26
C LYS A 159 -22.56 -13.74 24.41
N GLU A 160 -22.63 -14.54 25.47
CA GLU A 160 -23.70 -15.53 25.67
C GLU A 160 -25.03 -14.89 26.12
N GLU A 161 -25.01 -13.65 26.62
CA GLU A 161 -26.19 -13.03 27.22
C GLU A 161 -27.18 -12.44 26.20
N VAL A 162 -28.48 -12.61 26.44
CA VAL A 162 -29.54 -11.85 25.76
C VAL A 162 -29.30 -10.38 26.07
N VAL A 163 -29.24 -9.53 25.04
CA VAL A 163 -28.99 -8.10 25.25
C VAL A 163 -29.84 -7.28 24.30
N SER A 164 -30.48 -6.24 24.85
CA SER A 164 -31.14 -5.22 24.07
C SER A 164 -30.37 -3.89 24.16
N ARG A 165 -30.09 -3.28 23.01
CA ARG A 165 -29.36 -2.00 22.92
C ARG A 165 -29.98 -1.10 21.89
N GLU A 166 -30.01 0.19 22.17
CA GLU A 166 -30.35 1.18 21.17
C GLU A 166 -29.13 1.85 20.57
N TYR A 167 -29.23 2.06 19.26
CA TYR A 167 -28.20 2.68 18.46
C TYR A 167 -28.77 3.78 17.59
N THR A 168 -27.99 4.86 17.43
CA THR A 168 -28.25 5.84 16.39
C THR A 168 -27.39 5.52 15.17
N ILE A 169 -27.99 5.01 14.10
CA ILE A 169 -27.29 4.71 12.85
C ILE A 169 -27.26 5.94 11.96
N ASN A 170 -26.05 6.36 11.55
CA ASN A 170 -25.87 7.40 10.53
C ASN A 170 -25.93 6.77 9.12
N LEU A 171 -27.10 6.82 8.50
CA LEU A 171 -27.33 6.30 7.14
C LEU A 171 -26.74 7.22 6.07
N HIS A 172 -26.71 8.54 6.30
CA HIS A 172 -26.14 9.50 5.35
C HIS A 172 -24.69 9.16 4.97
N LYS A 173 -23.83 8.90 5.96
CA LYS A 173 -22.42 8.53 5.71
C LYS A 173 -22.28 7.16 5.04
N ARG A 174 -23.12 6.20 5.40
CA ARG A 174 -23.08 4.82 4.87
C ARG A 174 -23.59 4.73 3.43
N LEU A 175 -24.52 5.60 3.07
CA LEU A 175 -25.13 5.66 1.75
C LEU A 175 -24.49 6.72 0.85
N HIS A 176 -23.35 7.29 1.25
CA HIS A 176 -22.64 8.25 0.43
C HIS A 176 -22.09 7.57 -0.83
N GLY A 177 -22.36 8.16 -2.01
CA GLY A 177 -21.92 7.61 -3.30
C GLY A 177 -22.76 6.45 -3.85
N CYS A 178 -23.88 6.08 -3.22
CA CYS A 178 -24.78 5.07 -3.78
C CYS A 178 -25.73 5.65 -4.84
N THR A 179 -26.10 4.84 -5.83
CA THR A 179 -27.10 5.21 -6.85
C THR A 179 -28.47 5.40 -6.21
N PHE A 180 -29.23 6.42 -6.64
CA PHE A 180 -30.54 6.75 -6.06
C PHE A 180 -31.55 5.58 -6.07
N LYS A 181 -31.58 4.79 -7.16
CA LYS A 181 -32.47 3.61 -7.28
C LYS A 181 -32.11 2.47 -6.30
N LYS A 182 -30.93 2.51 -5.68
CA LYS A 182 -30.46 1.47 -4.76
C LYS A 182 -30.33 1.97 -3.32
N LYS A 183 -30.77 3.19 -3.02
CA LYS A 183 -30.47 3.85 -1.74
C LYS A 183 -31.22 3.24 -0.56
N ALA A 184 -32.55 3.10 -0.64
CA ALA A 184 -33.35 2.38 0.37
C ALA A 184 -32.96 0.90 0.54
N PRO A 185 -32.82 0.07 -0.52
CA PRO A 185 -32.41 -1.33 -0.34
C PRO A 185 -30.97 -1.44 0.20
N ASN A 186 -30.07 -0.53 -0.16
CA ASN A 186 -28.73 -0.51 0.43
C ASN A 186 -28.75 -0.03 1.89
N ALA A 187 -29.69 0.82 2.29
CA ALA A 187 -29.86 1.23 3.69
C ALA A 187 -30.18 0.03 4.58
N ILE A 188 -31.09 -0.85 4.13
CA ILE A 188 -31.45 -2.08 4.85
C ILE A 188 -30.24 -3.00 4.96
N LYS A 189 -29.46 -3.17 3.87
CA LYS A 189 -28.22 -3.96 3.91
C LYS A 189 -27.21 -3.39 4.91
N GLU A 190 -27.07 -2.07 4.96
CA GLU A 190 -26.17 -1.41 5.91
C GLU A 190 -26.64 -1.52 7.37
N ILE A 191 -27.96 -1.53 7.61
CA ILE A 191 -28.52 -1.80 8.95
C ILE A 191 -28.25 -3.24 9.36
N ARG A 192 -28.46 -4.22 8.46
CA ARG A 192 -28.14 -5.63 8.72
C ARG A 192 -26.66 -5.84 9.06
N LYS A 193 -25.75 -5.26 8.25
CA LYS A 193 -24.30 -5.29 8.52
C LYS A 193 -23.94 -4.65 9.85
N PHE A 194 -24.63 -3.57 10.22
CA PHE A 194 -24.40 -2.91 11.50
C PHE A 194 -24.81 -3.80 12.67
N ALA A 195 -26.00 -4.42 12.61
CA ALA A 195 -26.48 -5.34 13.63
C ALA A 195 -25.57 -6.57 13.77
N GLN A 196 -25.19 -7.19 12.65
CA GLN A 196 -24.24 -8.31 12.64
C GLN A 196 -22.91 -7.96 13.32
N LYS A 197 -22.38 -6.75 13.08
CA LYS A 197 -21.13 -6.30 13.70
C LYS A 197 -21.29 -5.98 15.20
N ALA A 198 -22.40 -5.36 15.59
CA ALA A 198 -22.66 -4.94 16.96
C ALA A 198 -22.96 -6.13 17.88
N MET A 199 -23.89 -6.99 17.48
CA MET A 199 -24.34 -8.13 18.28
C MET A 199 -23.42 -9.34 18.07
N GLY A 200 -22.97 -9.58 16.83
CA GLY A 200 -22.14 -10.73 16.50
C GLY A 200 -22.91 -11.98 16.09
N THR A 201 -24.21 -11.86 15.78
CA THR A 201 -25.04 -12.93 15.20
C THR A 201 -24.97 -12.85 13.67
N THR A 202 -25.08 -13.96 12.95
CA THR A 202 -25.20 -13.91 11.48
C THR A 202 -26.66 -13.80 11.05
N ASP A 203 -27.60 -14.38 11.80
CA ASP A 203 -29.03 -14.13 11.59
C ASP A 203 -29.45 -12.74 12.14
N VAL A 204 -30.00 -11.92 11.24
CA VAL A 204 -30.51 -10.58 11.53
C VAL A 204 -31.86 -10.39 10.85
N ARG A 205 -32.89 -10.28 11.68
CA ARG A 205 -34.28 -10.08 11.28
C ARG A 205 -34.63 -8.60 11.43
N VAL A 206 -35.13 -8.00 10.35
CA VAL A 206 -35.51 -6.58 10.31
C VAL A 206 -37.02 -6.49 10.43
N ASP A 207 -37.50 -5.75 11.42
CA ASP A 207 -38.93 -5.60 11.65
C ASP A 207 -39.63 -4.85 10.51
N VAL A 208 -40.92 -5.14 10.33
CA VAL A 208 -41.77 -4.53 9.30
C VAL A 208 -41.93 -3.03 9.54
N LYS A 209 -42.05 -2.58 10.81
CA LYS A 209 -42.17 -1.14 11.13
C LYS A 209 -40.91 -0.39 10.72
N LEU A 210 -39.73 -0.98 10.95
CA LEU A 210 -38.44 -0.41 10.53
C LEU A 210 -38.33 -0.35 9.01
N ASN A 211 -38.76 -1.40 8.32
CA ASN A 211 -38.80 -1.40 6.86
C ASN A 211 -39.71 -0.27 6.34
N LYS A 212 -40.94 -0.17 6.85
CA LYS A 212 -41.88 0.91 6.49
C LYS A 212 -41.28 2.30 6.74
N HIS A 213 -40.61 2.51 7.88
CA HIS A 213 -39.99 3.80 8.19
C HIS A 213 -38.88 4.18 7.19
N ILE A 214 -38.04 3.22 6.78
CA ILE A 214 -36.98 3.44 5.78
C ILE A 214 -37.55 3.77 4.41
N TRP A 215 -38.65 3.11 4.04
CA TRP A 215 -39.32 3.26 2.74
C TRP A 215 -40.36 4.39 2.67
N SER A 216 -40.71 5.01 3.81
CA SER A 216 -41.77 6.03 3.92
C SER A 216 -41.63 7.21 2.95
N ARG A 217 -40.38 7.62 2.65
CA ARG A 217 -40.06 8.74 1.75
C ARG A 217 -39.64 8.28 0.35
N GLY A 218 -39.88 7.00 0.04
CA GLY A 218 -39.54 6.36 -1.22
C GLY A 218 -38.06 5.96 -1.35
N ILE A 219 -37.71 5.43 -2.53
CA ILE A 219 -36.43 4.75 -2.76
C ILE A 219 -35.19 5.66 -2.70
N ARG A 220 -35.35 6.93 -3.05
CA ARG A 220 -34.26 7.93 -3.16
C ARG A 220 -33.97 8.62 -1.82
N SER A 221 -34.98 8.77 -0.96
CA SER A 221 -34.93 9.69 0.18
C SER A 221 -34.96 8.95 1.51
N VAL A 222 -33.87 8.24 1.83
CA VAL A 222 -33.74 7.54 3.12
C VAL A 222 -33.51 8.55 4.26
N PRO A 223 -34.06 8.33 5.48
CA PRO A 223 -33.72 9.13 6.67
C PRO A 223 -32.21 9.26 6.88
N ARG A 224 -31.72 10.47 7.21
CA ARG A 224 -30.27 10.70 7.36
C ARG A 224 -29.66 9.94 8.53
N ARG A 225 -30.40 9.88 9.64
CA ARG A 225 -30.08 9.14 10.85
C ARG A 225 -31.34 8.41 11.31
N ILE A 226 -31.18 7.24 11.88
CA ILE A 226 -32.28 6.43 12.42
C ILE A 226 -31.87 5.90 13.79
N ARG A 227 -32.80 5.95 14.75
CA ARG A 227 -32.65 5.31 16.05
C ARG A 227 -33.28 3.93 15.96
N VAL A 228 -32.50 2.90 16.26
CA VAL A 228 -32.95 1.50 16.20
C VAL A 228 -32.64 0.81 17.50
N ARG A 229 -33.57 -0.03 17.94
CA ARG A 229 -33.36 -0.98 19.02
C ARG A 229 -32.98 -2.32 18.41
N ILE A 230 -31.89 -2.90 18.89
CA ILE A 230 -31.41 -4.21 18.46
C ILE A 230 -31.47 -5.11 19.68
N ALA A 231 -32.39 -6.07 19.65
CA ALA A 231 -32.52 -7.10 20.66
C ALA A 231 -31.91 -8.39 20.11
N ARG A 232 -30.96 -8.97 20.84
CA ARG A 232 -30.47 -10.32 20.55
C ARG A 232 -31.24 -11.30 21.41
N LYS A 233 -32.04 -12.13 20.79
CA LYS A 233 -32.90 -13.13 21.44
C LYS A 233 -32.40 -14.54 21.13
N ARG A 234 -32.73 -15.49 22.01
CA ARG A 234 -32.56 -16.92 21.72
C ARG A 234 -33.58 -17.35 20.67
N ASN A 235 -33.16 -18.26 19.81
CA ASN A 235 -34.04 -18.85 18.82
C ASN A 235 -34.72 -20.07 19.41
N ASP A 236 -36.03 -20.18 19.22
CA ASP A 236 -36.85 -21.28 19.75
C ASP A 236 -37.01 -22.42 18.72
N ASP A 237 -36.59 -22.20 17.47
CA ASP A 237 -36.65 -23.20 16.40
C ASP A 237 -35.48 -24.19 16.50
N GLU A 238 -35.77 -25.48 16.72
CA GLU A 238 -34.77 -26.56 16.89
C GLU A 238 -33.92 -26.81 15.62
N ASP A 239 -34.44 -26.51 14.43
CA ASP A 239 -33.75 -26.70 13.13
C ASP A 239 -32.80 -25.55 12.74
N ALA A 240 -32.65 -24.54 13.61
CA ALA A 240 -31.87 -23.35 13.27
C ALA A 240 -30.35 -23.56 13.38
N LYS A 241 -29.63 -23.00 12.41
CA LYS A 241 -28.16 -23.08 12.36
C LYS A 241 -27.45 -22.29 13.47
N GLU A 242 -28.12 -21.29 14.06
CA GLU A 242 -27.59 -20.46 15.14
C GLU A 242 -28.58 -20.36 16.29
N GLU A 243 -28.07 -20.39 17.51
CA GLU A 243 -28.86 -20.29 18.75
C GLU A 243 -29.41 -18.88 19.03
N LEU A 244 -28.79 -17.84 18.45
CA LEU A 244 -29.10 -16.44 18.75
C LEU A 244 -29.39 -15.68 17.45
N TYR A 245 -30.52 -14.97 17.41
CA TYR A 245 -30.83 -14.04 16.32
C TYR A 245 -30.92 -12.60 16.83
N SER A 246 -30.67 -11.64 15.94
CA SER A 246 -30.87 -10.22 16.24
C SER A 246 -32.15 -9.70 15.59
N LEU A 247 -33.10 -9.22 16.39
CA LEU A 247 -34.27 -8.50 15.93
C LEU A 247 -34.01 -6.99 15.97
N VAL A 248 -34.24 -6.31 14.84
CA VAL A 248 -34.04 -4.87 14.71
C VAL A 248 -35.40 -4.17 14.58
N THR A 249 -35.73 -3.34 15.57
CA THR A 249 -36.96 -2.52 15.61
C THR A 249 -36.64 -1.03 15.55
N VAL A 250 -37.64 -0.21 15.22
CA VAL A 250 -37.53 1.25 15.34
C VAL A 250 -37.59 1.60 16.82
N ALA A 251 -36.68 2.44 17.28
CA ALA A 251 -36.74 3.02 18.62
C ALA A 251 -37.36 4.43 18.54
N GLU A 252 -38.07 4.80 19.60
CA GLU A 252 -38.67 6.12 19.72
C GLU A 252 -37.57 7.18 19.89
N ILE A 253 -37.76 8.33 19.24
CA ILE A 253 -36.82 9.43 19.33
C ILE A 253 -37.29 10.29 20.51
N PRO A 254 -36.49 10.46 21.57
CA PRO A 254 -36.88 11.33 22.67
C PRO A 254 -36.99 12.78 22.18
N GLU A 255 -37.85 13.56 22.83
CA GLU A 255 -38.26 14.91 22.40
C GLU A 255 -37.08 15.89 22.22
N GLY A 256 -35.96 15.66 22.92
CA GLY A 256 -34.70 16.41 22.78
C GLY A 256 -33.91 16.17 21.47
N GLY A 257 -34.44 15.34 20.57
CA GLY A 257 -33.87 15.09 19.24
C GLY A 257 -32.64 14.15 19.23
N LEU A 258 -32.04 13.96 18.04
CA LEU A 258 -30.99 12.96 17.79
C LEU A 258 -29.55 13.39 18.18
N LYS A 259 -29.40 14.54 18.85
CA LYS A 259 -28.09 15.12 19.19
C LYS A 259 -27.66 14.60 20.56
N GLY A 260 -26.42 14.13 20.69
CA GLY A 260 -25.89 13.62 21.97
C GLY A 260 -26.32 12.21 22.37
N LEU A 261 -27.31 11.60 21.71
CA LEU A 261 -27.74 10.22 21.99
C LEU A 261 -26.68 9.20 21.54
N GLY A 262 -25.94 8.71 22.53
CA GLY A 262 -25.01 7.59 22.43
C GLY A 262 -25.72 6.23 22.42
N THR A 263 -24.98 5.16 22.64
CA THR A 263 -25.54 3.82 22.78
C THR A 263 -26.10 3.62 24.17
N SER A 264 -27.39 3.30 24.28
CA SER A 264 -28.01 2.90 25.55
C SER A 264 -28.21 1.39 25.56
N VAL A 265 -27.92 0.75 26.69
CA VAL A 265 -28.35 -0.61 26.98
C VAL A 265 -29.76 -0.48 27.56
N ILE A 266 -30.70 -1.26 27.07
CA ILE A 266 -32.02 -1.34 27.70
C ILE A 266 -32.11 -2.71 28.37
N GLU A 267 -32.41 -2.68 29.65
CA GLU A 267 -32.86 -3.84 30.41
C GLU A 267 -34.36 -3.96 30.12
N GLU A 268 -34.74 -5.01 29.39
CA GLU A 268 -36.16 -5.37 29.31
C GLU A 268 -36.46 -6.03 30.67
N GLU A 269 -37.05 -5.27 31.60
CA GLU A 269 -37.72 -5.85 32.77
C GLU A 269 -38.83 -6.75 32.22
N GLU A 270 -38.75 -8.05 32.50
CA GLU A 270 -39.75 -9.06 32.12
C GLU A 270 -41.13 -8.77 32.73
#